data_AF-A0A966CPH4-F1
#
_entry.id   AF-A0A966CPH4-F1
#
_cell.length_a   1.000
_cell.length_b   1.000
_cell.length_c   1.000
_cell.angle_alpha   90.00
_cell.angle_beta   90.00
_cell.angle_gamma   90.00
#
_symmetry.space_group_name_H-M   'P 1'
#
loop_
_entity.id
_entity.type
_entity.pdbx_description
1 polymer ?
#
loop_
_entity_poly.entity_id
_entity_poly.type
_entity_poly.pdbx_seq_one_letter_code
_entity_poly.pdbx_strand_id
1 'polypeptide(L)'
;MANNEHTSKQFDAELEAVRARVLQMGGLVESQIRLAVESLVNGDVALMTRVIEDDHRVNAMEVEIDENCNHILVRRQPAAGDLRMVMTVIKTITDLERIGDEAKKIARMAKL
;
A
#
# COMPACT_ATOMS: atom_id res chain seq x y z
N MET A 1 21.80 7.62 29.05
CA MET A 1 22.13 6.71 27.92
C MET A 1 20.95 5.83 27.53
N ALA A 2 20.22 5.20 28.47
CA ALA A 2 19.04 4.38 28.17
C ALA A 2 17.94 5.08 27.31
N ASN A 3 17.65 6.35 27.58
CA ASN A 3 16.55 7.06 26.89
C ASN A 3 16.79 7.24 25.38
N ASN A 4 18.05 7.40 24.95
CA ASN A 4 18.39 7.59 23.55
C ASN A 4 18.29 6.26 22.77
N GLU A 5 18.66 5.15 23.41
CA GLU A 5 18.56 3.81 22.85
C GLU A 5 17.10 3.37 22.66
N HIS A 6 16.23 3.66 23.64
CA HIS A 6 14.78 3.41 23.51
C HIS A 6 14.15 4.22 22.37
N THR A 7 14.57 5.48 22.21
CA THR A 7 14.06 6.36 21.15
C THR A 7 14.47 5.87 19.75
N SER A 8 15.71 5.39 19.60
CA SER A 8 16.21 4.80 18.35
C SER A 8 15.49 3.50 18.00
N LYS A 9 15.33 2.57 18.95
CA LYS A 9 14.63 1.29 18.71
C LYS A 9 13.17 1.50 18.30
N GLN A 10 12.50 2.49 18.89
CA GLN A 10 11.13 2.82 18.51
C GLN A 10 11.06 3.39 17.08
N PHE A 11 12.03 4.23 16.70
CA PHE A 11 12.11 4.77 15.35
C PHE A 11 12.35 3.66 14.31
N ASP A 12 13.29 2.74 14.57
CA ASP A 12 13.54 1.60 13.69
C ASP A 12 12.29 0.73 13.53
N ALA A 13 11.54 0.51 14.62
CA ALA A 13 10.27 -0.21 14.58
C ALA A 13 9.19 0.51 13.76
N GLU A 14 9.11 1.85 13.82
CA GLU A 14 8.22 2.65 12.98
C GLU A 14 8.58 2.50 11.49
N LEU A 15 9.87 2.52 11.15
CA LEU A 15 10.35 2.32 9.79
C LEU A 15 10.03 0.91 9.25
N GLU A 16 10.24 -0.13 10.07
CA GLU A 16 9.91 -1.51 9.68
C GLU A 16 8.40 -1.72 9.55
N ALA A 17 7.59 -1.10 10.42
CA ALA A 17 6.14 -1.19 10.33
C ALA A 17 5.63 -0.62 9.01
N VAL A 18 6.14 0.53 8.57
CA VAL A 18 5.80 1.13 7.28
C VAL A 18 6.21 0.20 6.12
N ARG A 19 7.43 -0.37 6.14
CA ARG A 19 7.85 -1.36 5.13
C ARG A 19 6.91 -2.57 5.06
N ALA A 20 6.55 -3.12 6.20
CA ALA A 20 5.65 -4.28 6.27
C ALA A 20 4.27 -3.94 5.68
N ARG A 21 3.74 -2.75 5.94
CA ARG A 21 2.46 -2.28 5.39
C ARG A 21 2.50 -2.13 3.87
N VAL A 22 3.59 -1.62 3.31
CA VAL A 22 3.79 -1.55 1.85
C VAL A 22 3.77 -2.95 1.22
N LEU A 23 4.46 -3.93 1.83
CA LEU A 23 4.44 -5.31 1.34
C LEU A 23 3.03 -5.93 1.40
N GLN A 24 2.27 -5.64 2.45
CA GLN A 24 0.88 -6.08 2.57
C GLN A 24 -0.01 -5.44 1.48
N MET A 25 0.14 -4.14 1.22
CA MET A 25 -0.56 -3.44 0.15
C MET A 25 -0.23 -4.05 -1.21
N GLY A 26 1.06 -4.33 -1.46
CA GLY A 26 1.53 -5.00 -2.67
C GLY A 26 0.88 -6.37 -2.88
N GLY A 27 0.81 -7.20 -1.83
CA GLY A 27 0.14 -8.51 -1.91
C GLY A 27 -1.35 -8.41 -2.20
N LEU A 28 -2.03 -7.38 -1.67
CA LEU A 28 -3.44 -7.13 -1.96
C LEU A 28 -3.65 -6.71 -3.42
N VAL A 29 -2.83 -5.78 -3.92
CA VAL A 29 -2.86 -5.33 -5.32
C VAL A 29 -2.57 -6.50 -6.27
N GLU A 30 -1.58 -7.34 -5.98
CA GLU A 30 -1.29 -8.55 -6.76
C GLU A 30 -2.50 -9.49 -6.81
N SER A 31 -3.19 -9.67 -5.68
CA SER A 31 -4.41 -10.46 -5.63
C SER A 31 -5.52 -9.85 -6.49
N GLN A 32 -5.72 -8.53 -6.45
CA GLN A 32 -6.73 -7.86 -7.26
C GLN A 32 -6.48 -8.03 -8.75
N ILE A 33 -5.23 -7.87 -9.21
CA ILE A 33 -4.86 -8.09 -10.63
C ILE A 33 -5.19 -9.52 -11.05
N ARG A 34 -4.77 -10.50 -10.25
CA ARG A 34 -5.01 -11.92 -10.55
C ARG A 34 -6.50 -12.23 -10.67
N LEU A 35 -7.32 -11.78 -9.72
CA LEU A 35 -8.76 -12.00 -9.74
C LEU A 35 -9.44 -11.22 -10.88
N ALA A 36 -8.99 -10.01 -11.20
CA ALA A 36 -9.50 -9.24 -12.33
C ALA A 36 -9.31 -9.99 -13.65
N VAL A 37 -8.09 -10.50 -13.89
CA VAL A 37 -7.76 -11.27 -15.09
C VAL A 37 -8.54 -12.59 -15.13
N GLU A 38 -8.62 -13.32 -14.02
CA GLU A 38 -9.38 -14.57 -13.92
C GLU A 38 -10.87 -14.34 -14.23
N SER A 39 -11.46 -13.30 -13.65
CA SER A 39 -12.86 -12.96 -13.85
C SER A 39 -13.16 -12.60 -15.31
N LEU A 40 -12.24 -11.86 -15.97
CA LEU A 40 -12.34 -11.52 -17.38
C LEU A 40 -12.30 -12.76 -18.28
N VAL A 41 -11.35 -13.67 -18.03
CA VAL A 41 -11.18 -14.89 -18.85
C VAL A 41 -12.40 -15.82 -18.74
N ASN A 42 -12.96 -15.94 -17.53
CA ASN A 42 -14.05 -16.88 -17.24
C ASN A 42 -15.45 -16.26 -17.38
N GLY A 43 -15.56 -14.94 -17.58
CA GLY A 43 -16.84 -14.23 -17.56
C GLY A 43 -17.54 -14.24 -16.19
N ASP A 44 -16.77 -14.33 -15.10
CA ASP A 44 -17.31 -14.41 -13.74
C ASP A 44 -17.68 -13.02 -13.19
N VAL A 45 -18.93 -12.63 -13.38
CA VAL A 45 -19.48 -11.33 -12.94
C VAL A 45 -19.45 -11.16 -11.42
N ALA A 46 -19.57 -12.25 -10.65
CA ALA A 46 -19.51 -12.18 -9.19
C ALA A 46 -18.09 -11.82 -8.74
N LEU A 47 -17.08 -12.45 -9.35
CA LEU A 47 -15.68 -12.15 -9.08
C LEU A 47 -15.30 -10.74 -9.52
N MET A 48 -15.79 -10.26 -10.68
CA MET A 48 -15.60 -8.87 -11.11
C MET A 48 -16.15 -7.87 -10.09
N THR A 49 -17.35 -8.14 -9.57
CA THR A 49 -17.99 -7.27 -8.57
C THR A 49 -17.16 -7.24 -7.29
N ARG A 50 -16.65 -8.39 -6.85
CA ARG A 50 -15.75 -8.48 -5.70
C ARG A 50 -14.46 -7.68 -5.90
N VAL A 51 -13.82 -7.75 -7.07
CA VAL A 51 -12.61 -6.96 -7.37
C VAL A 51 -12.90 -5.45 -7.26
N ILE A 52 -14.02 -5.00 -7.83
CA ILE A 52 -14.44 -3.59 -7.77
C ILE A 52 -14.70 -3.15 -6.33
N GLU A 53 -15.32 -4.02 -5.53
CA GLU A 53 -15.56 -3.76 -4.13
C GLU A 53 -14.26 -3.75 -3.34
N ASP A 54 -13.37 -4.72 -3.47
CA ASP A 54 -12.13 -4.84 -2.68
C ASP A 54 -11.12 -3.70 -2.90
N ASP A 55 -11.26 -2.92 -3.98
CA ASP A 55 -10.42 -1.75 -4.31
C ASP A 55 -10.31 -0.71 -3.18
N HIS A 56 -11.40 -0.44 -2.45
CA HIS A 56 -11.39 0.55 -1.36
C HIS A 56 -10.35 0.25 -0.27
N ARG A 57 -9.97 -1.03 -0.12
CA ARG A 57 -8.98 -1.46 0.87
C ARG A 57 -7.58 -1.00 0.48
N VAL A 58 -7.24 -0.98 -0.81
CA VAL A 58 -5.95 -0.46 -1.30
C VAL A 58 -5.88 1.04 -1.04
N ASN A 59 -6.94 1.78 -1.36
CA ASN A 59 -7.01 3.22 -1.13
C ASN A 59 -6.90 3.57 0.37
N ALA A 60 -7.57 2.80 1.24
CA ALA A 60 -7.45 2.97 2.67
C ALA A 60 -6.02 2.70 3.17
N MET A 61 -5.33 1.69 2.63
CA MET A 61 -3.94 1.40 2.96
C MET A 61 -2.98 2.48 2.46
N GLU A 62 -3.21 3.06 1.28
CA GLU A 62 -2.42 4.20 0.79
C GLU A 62 -2.47 5.35 1.80
N VAL A 63 -3.68 5.77 2.19
CA VAL A 63 -3.87 6.86 3.16
C VAL A 63 -3.21 6.53 4.51
N GLU A 64 -3.44 5.32 5.04
CA GLU A 64 -2.84 4.90 6.31
C GLU A 64 -1.30 4.93 6.26
N ILE A 65 -0.70 4.46 5.17
CA ILE A 65 0.76 4.45 5.03
C ILE A 65 1.31 5.87 4.86
N ASP A 66 0.67 6.71 4.06
CA ASP A 66 1.07 8.12 3.89
C ASP A 66 1.04 8.89 5.21
N GLU A 67 -0.01 8.72 6.02
CA GLU A 67 -0.13 9.30 7.36
C GLU A 67 1.00 8.84 8.28
N ASN A 68 1.33 7.54 8.28
CA ASN A 68 2.45 7.01 9.06
C ASN A 68 3.80 7.58 8.62
N CYS A 69 4.02 7.71 7.31
CA CYS A 69 5.20 8.36 6.75
C CYS A 69 5.29 9.83 7.18
N ASN A 70 4.19 10.58 7.09
CA ASN A 70 4.12 11.97 7.55
C ASN A 70 4.42 12.10 9.05
N HIS A 71 3.88 11.21 9.88
CA HIS A 71 4.18 11.18 11.31
C HIS A 71 5.67 10.96 11.59
N ILE A 72 6.33 10.06 10.85
CA ILE A 72 7.78 9.83 10.96
C ILE A 72 8.54 11.12 10.58
N LEU A 73 8.21 11.74 9.45
CA LEU A 73 8.89 12.96 8.98
C LEU A 73 8.81 14.08 10.02
N VAL A 74 7.60 14.33 10.55
CA VAL A 74 7.35 15.42 11.50
C VAL A 74 8.02 15.15 12.85
N ARG A 75 7.93 13.92 13.38
CA ARG A 75 8.38 13.61 14.74
C ARG A 75 9.87 13.29 14.85
N ARG A 76 10.47 12.74 13.80
CA ARG A 76 11.82 12.14 13.88
C ARG A 76 12.88 12.94 13.12
N GLN A 77 12.49 13.77 12.14
CA GLN A 77 13.42 14.51 11.27
C GLN A 77 14.57 13.61 10.78
N PRO A 78 14.25 12.51 10.08
CA PRO A 78 15.20 11.45 9.79
C PRO A 78 16.43 11.91 9.01
N ALA A 79 17.57 11.24 9.25
CA ALA A 79 18.77 11.44 8.48
C ALA A 79 18.59 10.99 7.01
N ALA A 80 19.53 11.38 6.14
CA ALA A 80 19.37 11.25 4.68
C ALA A 80 18.99 9.85 4.17
N GLY A 81 19.47 8.78 4.81
CA GLY A 81 19.14 7.39 4.44
C GLY A 81 17.68 7.05 4.72
N ASP A 82 17.24 7.29 5.96
CA ASP A 82 15.87 7.00 6.40
C ASP A 82 14.86 7.93 5.75
N LEU A 83 15.22 9.21 5.56
CA LEU A 83 14.41 10.16 4.81
C LEU A 83 14.17 9.66 3.38
N ARG A 84 15.21 9.19 2.70
CA ARG A 84 15.07 8.64 1.34
C ARG A 84 14.15 7.42 1.36
N MET A 85 14.27 6.55 2.36
CA MET A 85 13.41 5.38 2.49
C MET A 85 11.94 5.77 2.65
N VAL A 86 11.63 6.70 3.55
CA VAL A 86 10.26 7.21 3.76
C VAL A 86 9.71 7.84 2.47
N MET A 87 10.49 8.67 1.79
CA MET A 87 10.08 9.28 0.52
C MET A 87 9.86 8.25 -0.59
N THR A 88 10.65 7.17 -0.62
CA THR A 88 10.43 6.05 -1.56
C THR A 88 9.11 5.36 -1.26
N VAL A 89 8.82 5.08 0.02
CA VAL A 89 7.55 4.46 0.41
C VAL A 89 6.35 5.28 -0.07
N ILE A 90 6.34 6.59 0.19
CA ILE A 90 5.25 7.50 -0.24
C ILE A 90 5.00 7.38 -1.76
N LYS A 91 6.07 7.32 -2.57
CA LYS A 91 5.91 7.16 -4.01
C LYS A 91 5.40 5.78 -4.39
N THR A 92 5.93 4.74 -3.75
CA THR A 92 5.57 3.35 -4.03
C THR A 92 4.10 3.06 -3.72
N ILE A 93 3.54 3.60 -2.63
CA ILE A 93 2.13 3.36 -2.30
C ILE A 93 1.18 3.99 -3.32
N THR A 94 1.50 5.19 -3.83
CA THR A 94 0.71 5.81 -4.91
C THR A 94 0.79 5.01 -6.20
N ASP A 95 1.96 4.45 -6.53
CA ASP A 95 2.08 3.56 -7.69
C ASP A 95 1.28 2.25 -7.49
N LEU A 96 1.27 1.70 -6.27
CA LEU A 96 0.48 0.51 -5.92
C LEU A 96 -1.03 0.77 -6.00
N GLU A 97 -1.50 1.91 -5.51
CA GLU A 97 -2.90 2.31 -5.62
C GLU A 97 -3.34 2.36 -7.07
N ARG A 98 -2.57 3.04 -7.91
CA ARG A 98 -2.85 3.14 -9.36
C ARG A 98 -2.92 1.78 -10.03
N ILE A 99 -2.05 0.84 -9.66
CA ILE A 99 -2.09 -0.53 -10.19
C ILE A 99 -3.40 -1.24 -9.76
N GLY A 100 -3.84 -1.08 -8.51
CA GLY A 100 -5.14 -1.59 -8.05
C GLY A 100 -6.31 -0.99 -8.83
N ASP A 101 -6.24 0.32 -9.08
CA ASP A 101 -7.24 1.06 -9.83
C ASP A 101 -7.34 0.58 -11.30
N GLU A 102 -6.22 0.21 -11.93
CA GLU A 102 -6.19 -0.46 -13.24
C GLU A 102 -6.80 -1.88 -13.18
N ALA A 103 -6.55 -2.66 -12.13
CA ALA A 103 -7.19 -3.97 -11.95
C ALA A 103 -8.72 -3.86 -11.85
N LYS A 104 -9.21 -2.85 -11.12
CA LYS A 104 -10.64 -2.52 -11.06
C LYS A 104 -11.21 -2.09 -12.40
N LYS A 105 -10.46 -1.35 -13.24
CA LYS A 105 -10.90 -1.02 -14.61
C LYS A 105 -11.06 -2.27 -15.47
N ILE A 106 -10.15 -3.24 -15.37
CA ILE A 106 -10.27 -4.53 -16.06
C ILE A 106 -11.60 -5.22 -15.68
N ALA A 107 -11.87 -5.35 -14.37
CA ALA A 107 -13.11 -5.96 -13.88
C ALA A 107 -14.38 -5.21 -14.31
N ARG A 108 -14.33 -3.87 -14.38
CA ARG A 108 -15.45 -3.05 -14.87
C ARG A 108 -15.73 -3.26 -16.35
N MET A 109 -14.69 -3.28 -17.19
CA MET A 109 -14.85 -3.48 -18.63
C MET A 109 -15.36 -4.88 -18.95
N ALA A 110 -14.99 -5.89 -18.16
CA ALA A 110 -15.42 -7.26 -18.35
C ALA A 110 -16.91 -7.51 -18.00
N LYS A 111 -17.51 -6.63 -17.20
CA LYS A 111 -18.93 -6.71 -16.79
C LYS A 111 -19.90 -6.15 -17.84
N LEU A 112 -19.40 -5.44 -18.84
CA LEU A 112 -20.17 -4.90 -19.97
C LEU A 112 -20.39 -5.97 -21.05
#